data_AF-V5GGV7-F1
#
_entry.id   AF-V5GGV7-F1
#
_cell.length_a   1.000
_cell.length_b   1.000
_cell.length_c   1.000
_cell.angle_alpha   90.00
_cell.angle_beta   90.00
_cell.angle_gamma   90.00
#
_symmetry.space_group_name_H-M   'P 1'
#
loop_
_entity.id
_entity.type
_entity.pdbx_description
1 polymer ?
#
loop_
_entity_poly.entity_id
_entity_poly.type
_entity_poly.pdbx_seq_one_letter_code
_entity_poly.pdbx_strand_id
1 'polypeptide(L)'
;RDEPLIQHSVKILSANKLDVDVEVEDKMLETESNAVLVIASKVIQRPEVMKSAFTAVKENGFVMSRESHCCDTVSDTYPDIIIVTMHKTPSETLLLLRKKSLQRKTHACIEIN
;
A
#
# COMPACT_ATOMS: atom_id res chain seq x y z
N ARG A 1 -2.02 32.85 6.76
CA ARG A 1 -2.20 31.70 7.66
C ARG A 1 -1.22 30.65 7.16
N ASP A 2 -0.16 30.41 7.91
CA ASP A 2 0.81 29.38 7.56
C ASP A 2 0.14 28.03 7.78
N GLU A 3 0.00 27.24 6.72
CA GLU A 3 -0.40 25.85 6.87
C GLU A 3 0.79 25.09 7.48
N PRO A 4 0.55 24.19 8.45
CA PRO A 4 1.63 23.39 9.02
C PRO A 4 2.26 22.54 7.91
N LEU A 5 3.57 22.66 7.74
CA LEU A 5 4.35 21.79 6.86
C LEU A 5 4.27 20.35 7.41
N ILE A 6 3.44 19.52 6.79
CA ILE A 6 3.36 18.08 7.10
C ILE A 6 4.61 17.41 6.51
N GLN A 7 5.65 17.27 7.32
CA GLN A 7 6.84 16.50 6.95
C GLN A 7 6.52 15.01 7.12
N HIS A 8 6.45 14.29 6.01
CA HIS A 8 6.28 12.85 6.01
C HIS A 8 7.65 12.21 6.31
N SER A 9 7.71 11.29 7.27
CA SER A 9 8.90 10.47 7.47
C SER A 9 8.92 9.36 6.42
N VAL A 10 10.00 9.31 5.64
CA VAL A 10 10.25 8.24 4.68
C VAL A 10 11.31 7.31 5.28
N LYS A 11 11.05 6.01 5.23
CA LYS A 11 11.99 4.96 5.65
C LYS A 11 12.17 3.97 4.53
N ILE A 12 13.38 3.48 4.35
CA ILE A 12 13.69 2.41 3.41
C ILE A 12 14.13 1.19 4.20
N LEU A 13 13.41 0.08 4.04
CA LEU A 13 13.81 -1.20 4.63
C LEU A 13 14.57 -2.02 3.60
N SER A 14 15.84 -2.31 3.87
CA SER A 14 16.69 -3.06 2.96
C SER A 14 17.84 -3.71 3.71
N ALA A 15 18.06 -5.00 3.45
CA ALA A 15 19.26 -5.70 3.90
C ALA A 15 20.53 -5.21 3.17
N ASN A 16 20.36 -4.62 1.99
CA ASN A 16 21.44 -4.04 1.22
C ASN A 16 21.63 -2.56 1.57
N LYS A 17 22.88 -2.12 1.66
CA LYS A 17 23.19 -0.69 1.72
C LYS A 17 22.78 -0.03 0.40
N LEU A 18 22.07 1.10 0.52
CA LEU A 18 21.69 1.94 -0.62
C LEU A 18 22.33 3.32 -0.42
N ASP A 19 22.81 3.89 -1.52
CA ASP A 19 23.39 5.24 -1.53
C ASP A 19 22.26 6.25 -1.78
N VAL A 20 21.59 6.65 -0.70
CA VAL A 20 20.41 7.53 -0.71
C VAL A 20 20.42 8.42 0.54
N ASP A 21 19.87 9.63 0.43
CA ASP A 21 19.78 10.60 1.55
C ASP A 21 18.68 10.27 2.58
N VAL A 22 18.17 9.04 2.57
CA VAL A 22 17.09 8.57 3.45
C VAL A 22 17.61 7.44 4.32
N GLU A 23 17.12 7.34 5.55
CA GLU A 23 17.49 6.25 6.46
C GLU A 23 17.15 4.88 5.86
N VAL A 24 18.17 4.02 5.78
CA VAL A 24 18.06 2.63 5.33
C VAL A 24 18.24 1.71 6.53
N GLU A 25 17.18 1.02 6.93
CA GLU A 25 17.19 0.09 8.05
C GLU A 25 17.17 -1.36 7.55
N ASP A 26 18.06 -2.20 8.06
CA ASP A 26 17.97 -3.65 7.87
C ASP A 26 16.96 -4.23 8.86
N LYS A 27 15.67 -4.12 8.49
CA LYS A 27 14.54 -4.59 9.28
C LYS A 27 13.51 -5.30 8.44
N MET A 28 12.76 -6.15 9.12
CA MET A 28 11.62 -6.86 8.58
C MET A 28 10.38 -5.95 8.59
N LEU A 29 9.57 -6.01 7.53
CA LEU A 29 8.38 -5.17 7.36
C LEU A 29 7.33 -5.39 8.46
N GLU A 30 7.30 -6.58 9.04
CA GLU A 30 6.45 -6.99 10.15
C GLU A 30 6.66 -6.16 11.42
N THR A 31 7.80 -5.46 11.52
CA THR A 31 8.11 -4.57 12.65
C THR A 31 7.54 -3.15 12.48
N GLU A 32 7.07 -2.81 11.29
CA GLU A 32 6.49 -1.50 10.98
C GLU A 32 4.96 -1.49 11.16
N SER A 33 4.42 -0.33 11.52
CA SER A 33 2.98 -0.11 11.66
C SER A 33 2.63 1.35 11.35
N ASN A 34 1.34 1.63 11.14
CA ASN A 34 0.82 2.96 10.85
C ASN A 34 1.35 3.63 9.56
N ALA A 35 1.89 2.87 8.61
CA ALA A 35 2.37 3.41 7.35
C ALA A 35 1.21 3.94 6.48
N VAL A 36 1.39 5.11 5.88
CA VAL A 36 0.40 5.64 4.90
C VAL A 36 0.50 4.90 3.57
N LEU A 37 1.72 4.57 3.18
CA LEU A 37 2.06 3.91 1.93
C LEU A 37 3.19 2.91 2.19
N VAL A 38 3.03 1.69 1.69
CA VAL A 38 4.12 0.71 1.56
C VAL A 38 4.42 0.51 0.08
N ILE A 39 5.68 0.58 -0.32
CA ILE A 39 6.13 0.33 -1.70
C ILE A 39 6.93 -0.97 -1.72
N ALA A 40 6.52 -1.93 -2.54
CA ALA A 40 7.18 -3.22 -2.65
C ALA A 40 7.10 -3.78 -4.09
N SER A 41 7.79 -4.88 -4.35
CA SER A 41 7.81 -5.52 -5.67
C SER A 41 7.21 -6.92 -5.64
N LYS A 42 6.48 -7.28 -6.70
CA LYS A 42 5.89 -8.60 -6.92
C LYS A 42 4.95 -9.02 -5.78
N VAL A 43 4.25 -8.07 -5.18
CA VAL A 43 3.39 -8.31 -4.02
C VAL A 43 2.25 -9.27 -4.38
N ILE A 44 1.70 -9.21 -5.61
CA ILE A 44 0.62 -10.12 -6.06
C ILE A 44 1.04 -11.59 -5.95
N GLN A 45 2.27 -11.89 -6.35
CA GLN A 45 2.83 -13.25 -6.39
C GLN A 45 3.45 -13.69 -5.04
N ARG A 46 3.46 -12.82 -4.02
CA ARG A 46 4.11 -13.05 -2.72
C ARG A 46 3.08 -12.87 -1.59
N PRO A 47 2.25 -13.89 -1.29
CA PRO A 47 1.18 -13.78 -0.29
C PRO A 47 1.66 -13.31 1.09
N GLU A 48 2.83 -13.77 1.53
CA GLU A 48 3.39 -13.32 2.82
C GLU A 48 3.74 -11.83 2.80
N VAL A 49 4.29 -11.33 1.69
CA VAL A 49 4.58 -9.89 1.55
C VAL A 49 3.30 -9.07 1.42
N MET A 50 2.30 -9.58 0.71
CA MET A 50 0.96 -8.98 0.66
C MET A 50 0.42 -8.80 2.07
N LYS A 51 0.44 -9.86 2.88
CA LYS A 51 -0.04 -9.87 4.26
C LYS A 51 0.76 -8.90 5.15
N SER A 52 2.09 -8.94 5.09
CA SER A 52 2.95 -8.06 5.90
C SER A 52 2.77 -6.58 5.50
N ALA A 53 2.73 -6.28 4.21
CA ALA A 53 2.47 -4.93 3.71
C ALA A 53 1.12 -4.39 4.17
N PHE A 54 0.07 -5.21 4.10
CA PHE A 54 -1.25 -4.82 4.57
C PHE A 54 -1.39 -4.79 6.10
N THR A 55 -0.49 -5.42 6.84
CA THR A 55 -0.38 -5.28 8.30
C THR A 55 0.30 -3.97 8.69
N ALA A 56 1.33 -3.56 7.94
CA ALA A 56 2.10 -2.36 8.22
C ALA A 56 1.34 -1.06 7.89
N VAL A 57 0.46 -1.06 6.88
CA VAL A 57 -0.34 0.11 6.51
C VAL A 57 -1.45 0.42 7.52
N LYS A 58 -1.65 1.70 7.80
CA LYS A 58 -2.78 2.20 8.61
C LYS A 58 -4.12 1.98 7.91
N GLU A 59 -5.21 2.22 8.63
CA GLU A 59 -6.55 2.26 8.03
C GLU A 59 -6.60 3.25 6.86
N ASN A 60 -7.18 2.82 5.73
CA ASN A 60 -7.21 3.56 4.47
C ASN A 60 -5.83 3.86 3.85
N GLY A 61 -4.76 3.24 4.34
CA GLY A 61 -3.44 3.27 3.72
C GLY A 61 -3.38 2.44 2.43
N PHE A 62 -2.27 2.58 1.71
CA PHE A 62 -2.09 1.99 0.38
C PHE A 62 -0.85 1.12 0.32
N VAL A 63 -0.88 0.12 -0.56
CA VAL A 63 0.31 -0.62 -0.99
C VAL A 63 0.51 -0.33 -2.47
N MET A 64 1.69 0.16 -2.84
CA MET A 64 2.09 0.28 -4.24
C MET A 64 3.01 -0.88 -4.60
N SER A 65 2.62 -1.66 -5.60
CA SER A 65 3.41 -2.79 -6.09
C SER A 65 3.96 -2.53 -7.48
N ARG A 66 5.28 -2.76 -7.64
CA ARG A 66 5.91 -2.92 -8.95
C ARG A 66 5.85 -4.38 -9.36
N GLU A 67 5.16 -4.65 -10.47
CA GLU A 67 4.90 -5.97 -11.02
C GLU A 67 5.49 -6.13 -12.43
N SER A 68 5.58 -7.36 -12.94
CA SER A 68 5.99 -7.60 -14.32
C SER A 68 4.99 -7.01 -15.33
N HIS A 69 5.44 -6.75 -16.57
CA HIS A 69 4.55 -6.31 -17.65
C HIS A 69 3.40 -7.30 -17.94
N CYS A 70 3.64 -8.59 -17.68
CA CYS A 70 2.70 -9.70 -17.81
C CYS A 70 2.01 -10.07 -16.50
N CYS A 71 1.86 -9.12 -15.56
CA CYS A 71 1.14 -9.37 -14.31
C CYS A 71 -0.34 -9.62 -14.59
N ASP A 72 -0.77 -10.85 -14.30
CA ASP A 72 -2.18 -11.22 -14.29
C ASP A 72 -2.78 -10.94 -12.92
N THR A 73 -3.60 -9.90 -12.84
CA THR A 73 -4.27 -9.48 -11.61
C THR A 73 -5.58 -10.24 -11.42
N VAL A 74 -5.57 -11.58 -11.48
CA VAL A 74 -6.79 -12.37 -11.29
C VAL A 74 -7.33 -12.07 -9.89
N SER A 75 -8.48 -11.39 -9.86
CA SER A 75 -9.03 -10.71 -8.69
C SER A 75 -9.42 -11.65 -7.54
N ASP A 76 -9.48 -12.95 -7.78
CA ASP A 76 -10.10 -13.91 -6.86
C ASP A 76 -9.18 -14.36 -5.73
N THR A 77 -7.87 -14.14 -5.84
CA THR A 77 -6.92 -14.53 -4.79
C THR A 77 -7.03 -13.68 -3.53
N TYR A 78 -7.48 -12.42 -3.65
CA TYR A 78 -7.51 -11.48 -2.54
C TYR A 78 -8.84 -10.70 -2.49
N PRO A 79 -9.92 -11.30 -1.97
CA PRO A 79 -11.28 -10.72 -2.01
C PRO A 79 -11.42 -9.41 -1.21
N ASP A 80 -10.55 -9.21 -0.22
CA ASP A 80 -10.55 -8.04 0.67
C ASP A 80 -9.60 -6.94 0.19
N ILE A 81 -8.94 -7.12 -0.95
CA ILE A 81 -8.01 -6.15 -1.54
C ILE A 81 -8.60 -5.64 -2.84
N ILE A 82 -8.52 -4.33 -3.05
CA ILE A 82 -8.96 -3.71 -4.29
C ILE A 82 -7.78 -3.04 -4.98
N ILE A 83 -7.74 -3.16 -6.30
CA ILE A 83 -6.84 -2.41 -7.17
C ILE A 83 -7.48 -1.03 -7.40
N VAL A 84 -6.87 0.00 -6.84
CA VAL A 84 -7.30 1.39 -6.97
C VAL A 84 -6.90 1.94 -8.34
N THR A 85 -5.68 1.63 -8.78
CA THR A 85 -5.21 1.96 -10.12
C THR A 85 -4.19 0.94 -10.59
N MET A 86 -4.11 0.78 -11.90
CA MET A 86 -3.14 -0.04 -12.60
C MET A 86 -2.55 0.80 -13.73
N HIS A 87 -1.23 0.96 -13.72
CA HIS A 87 -0.49 1.66 -14.75
C HIS A 87 0.48 0.69 -15.43
N LYS A 88 0.26 0.42 -16.72
CA LYS A 88 1.12 -0.46 -17.52
C LYS A 88 2.11 0.35 -18.33
N THR A 89 3.36 -0.07 -18.30
CA THR A 89 4.44 0.40 -19.16
C THR A 89 4.96 -0.78 -19.99
N PRO A 90 5.81 -0.56 -21.00
CA PRO A 90 6.40 -1.66 -21.76
C PRO A 90 7.20 -2.65 -20.92
N SER A 91 7.79 -2.20 -19.80
CA SER A 91 8.66 -3.03 -18.93
C SER A 91 7.95 -3.59 -17.71
N GLU A 92 6.90 -2.95 -17.23
CA GLU A 92 6.31 -3.23 -15.91
C GLU A 92 4.88 -2.76 -15.74
N THR A 93 4.22 -3.28 -14.71
CA THR A 93 2.92 -2.80 -14.24
C THR A 93 3.06 -2.25 -12.83
N LEU A 94 2.59 -1.02 -12.60
CA LEU A 94 2.48 -0.44 -11.27
C LEU A 94 1.03 -0.59 -10.79
N LEU A 95 0.85 -1.19 -9.63
CA LEU A 95 -0.46 -1.36 -8.98
C LEU A 95 -0.53 -0.52 -7.72
N LEU A 96 -1.63 0.21 -7.55
CA LEU A 96 -1.98 0.79 -6.26
C LEU A 96 -3.11 -0.04 -5.66
N LEU A 97 -2.88 -0.59 -4.48
CA LEU A 97 -3.76 -1.51 -3.79
C LEU A 97 -4.23 -0.88 -2.47
N ARG A 98 -5.44 -1.20 -2.03
CA ARG A 98 -5.90 -0.89 -0.68
C ARG A 98 -6.82 -1.99 -0.16
N LYS A 99 -7.01 -2.07 1.17
CA LYS A 99 -8.07 -2.91 1.75
C LYS A 99 -9.44 -2.40 1.33
N LYS A 100 -10.35 -3.32 1.05
CA LYS A 100 -11.77 -3.03 0.83
C LYS A 100 -12.33 -2.44 2.13
N SER A 101 -12.76 -1.20 2.08
CA SER A 101 -13.35 -0.55 3.25
C SER A 101 -14.73 -1.14 3.52
N LEU A 102 -14.96 -1.61 4.74
CA LEU A 102 -16.29 -1.97 5.26
C LEU A 102 -17.08 -0.72 5.64
N GLN A 103 -17.12 0.31 4.78
CA GLN A 103 -18.08 1.40 5.02
C GLN A 103 -19.49 0.84 4.82
N ARG A 104 -20.14 0.43 5.91
CA ARG A 104 -21.59 0.37 6.00
C ARG A 104 -22.08 1.75 5.60
N LYS A 105 -22.75 1.85 4.45
CA LYS A 105 -23.56 3.02 4.10
C LYS A 105 -24.71 3.10 5.09
N THR A 106 -24.48 3.67 6.27
CA THR A 106 -25.58 4.10 7.14
C THR A 106 -26.06 5.43 6.58
N HIS A 107 -26.92 5.37 5.57
CA HIS A 107 -27.79 6.51 5.28
C HIS A 107 -28.79 6.57 6.45
N ALA A 108 -28.44 7.29 7.52
CA ALA A 108 -29.43 7.69 8.50
C ALA A 108 -30.33 8.73 7.82
N CYS A 109 -31.51 8.31 7.40
CA CYS A 109 -32.58 9.24 7.05
C CYS A 109 -32.97 9.94 8.35
N ILE A 110 -32.56 11.20 8.52
CA ILE A 110 -33.02 12.02 9.62
C ILE A 110 -34.29 12.70 9.12
N GLU A 111 -35.45 12.15 9.48
CA GLU A 111 -36.71 12.88 9.37
C GLU A 111 -36.73 13.92 10.49
N ILE A 112 -36.84 15.19 10.10
CA ILE A 112 -37.07 16.30 11.01
C ILE A 112 -38.59 16.50 11.05
N ASN A 113 -39.20 16.27 12.22
CA ASN A 113 -40.60 16.59 12.50
C ASN A 113 -40.81 18.09 12.67
#